data_AF-A0A967VQ16-F1
#
_entry.id   AF-A0A967VQ16-F1
#
_cell.length_a   1.000
_cell.length_b   1.000
_cell.length_c   1.000
_cell.angle_alpha   90.00
_cell.angle_beta   90.00
_cell.angle_gamma   90.00
#
_symmetry.space_group_name_H-M   'P 1'
#
loop_
_entity.id
_entity.type
_entity.pdbx_description
1 polymer ?
#
loop_
_entity_poly.entity_id
_entity_poly.type
_entity_poly.pdbx_seq_one_letter_code
_entity_poly.pdbx_strand_id
1 'polypeptide(L)'
;PLSLERNTAGQPVENPPLREFDTIRVFSESDFTTAFPVSISGEVRDPVQDTFYEGMTLRDLILKAGGLRPTADLTVEVARLARPDRSDRDQISEVIRVRVDSSYFVSDQDRRLYLGGDVPGDGAAAEFELMPYDRVLVRPLPELEFQRSVKIRGEIRYPGTYALER
;
A
#
# COMPACT_ATOMS: atom_id res chain seq x y z
N PRO A 1 1.64 -35.16 -4.48
CA PRO A 1 0.87 -34.69 -3.31
C PRO A 1 -0.05 -35.80 -2.79
N LEU A 2 0.16 -36.30 -1.57
CA LEU A 2 -0.81 -37.21 -0.93
C LEU A 2 -1.99 -36.38 -0.44
N SER A 3 -3.19 -36.72 -0.91
CA SER A 3 -4.43 -36.14 -0.41
C SER A 3 -4.84 -36.87 0.87
N LEU A 4 -5.06 -36.13 1.96
CA LEU A 4 -5.54 -36.69 3.23
C LEU A 4 -7.06 -36.95 3.22
N GLU A 5 -7.72 -36.72 2.10
CA GLU A 5 -9.14 -36.94 1.94
C GLU A 5 -9.46 -38.44 1.84
N ARG A 6 -10.57 -38.83 2.47
CA ARG A 6 -11.20 -40.11 2.16
C ARG A 6 -11.79 -40.01 0.76
N ASN A 7 -11.63 -41.04 -0.07
CA ASN A 7 -12.40 -41.10 -1.31
C ASN A 7 -13.91 -41.15 -0.99
N THR A 8 -14.76 -40.81 -1.96
CA THR A 8 -16.23 -40.79 -1.82
C THR A 8 -16.83 -42.12 -1.36
N ALA A 9 -16.06 -43.21 -1.35
CA ALA A 9 -16.43 -44.55 -0.89
C ALA A 9 -15.91 -44.89 0.53
N GLY A 10 -15.28 -43.96 1.24
CA GLY A 10 -14.81 -44.14 2.62
C GLY A 10 -13.61 -45.10 2.76
N GLN A 11 -12.96 -45.47 1.66
CA GLN A 11 -11.78 -46.32 1.68
C GLN A 11 -10.52 -45.50 1.97
N PRO A 12 -9.59 -46.04 2.79
CA PRO A 12 -8.30 -45.39 3.00
C PRO A 12 -7.55 -45.34 1.67
N VAL A 13 -7.33 -44.13 1.17
CA VAL A 13 -6.27 -43.86 0.18
C VAL A 13 -4.97 -44.33 0.82
N GLU A 14 -4.09 -44.98 0.05
CA GLU A 14 -2.83 -45.57 0.54
C GLU A 14 -2.20 -44.74 1.66
N ASN A 15 -2.11 -45.33 2.85
CA ASN A 15 -1.57 -44.71 4.05
C ASN A 15 -0.20 -45.33 4.36
N PRO A 16 0.87 -44.96 3.63
CA PRO A 16 2.19 -45.46 3.90
C PRO A 16 2.63 -45.04 5.31
N PRO A 17 3.25 -45.94 6.10
CA PRO A 17 3.75 -45.58 7.42
C PRO A 17 4.89 -44.58 7.29
N LEU A 18 4.85 -43.53 8.13
CA LEU A 18 5.92 -42.55 8.23
C LEU A 18 7.20 -43.22 8.71
N ARG A 19 8.32 -42.84 8.10
CA ARG A 19 9.66 -43.34 8.43
C ARG A 19 10.47 -42.25 9.11
N GLU A 20 11.55 -42.66 9.74
CA GLU A 20 12.57 -41.78 10.27
C GLU A 20 13.04 -40.82 9.16
N PHE A 21 13.17 -39.53 9.47
CA PHE A 21 13.51 -38.44 8.55
C PHE A 21 12.40 -37.97 7.58
N ASP A 22 11.17 -38.47 7.69
CA ASP A 22 10.04 -37.90 6.95
C ASP A 22 9.66 -36.51 7.47
N THR A 23 9.35 -35.58 6.56
CA THR A 23 8.88 -34.24 6.88
C THR A 23 7.41 -34.09 6.50
N ILE A 24 6.57 -33.83 7.49
CA ILE A 24 5.17 -33.47 7.27
C ILE A 24 5.05 -31.95 7.25
N ARG A 25 4.50 -31.41 6.18
CA ARG A 25 4.18 -29.99 6.05
C ARG A 25 2.67 -29.83 5.88
N VAL A 26 2.06 -29.12 6.83
CA VAL A 26 0.64 -28.76 6.77
C VAL A 26 0.56 -27.40 6.08
N PHE A 27 -0.20 -27.34 5.00
CA PHE A 27 -0.48 -26.12 4.25
C PHE A 27 -1.88 -25.63 4.62
N SER A 28 -2.04 -24.32 4.79
CA SER A 28 -3.35 -23.67 4.90
C SER A 28 -3.99 -23.59 3.51
N GLU A 29 -5.32 -23.53 3.41
CA GLU A 29 -6.00 -23.25 2.12
C GLU A 29 -5.54 -21.92 1.52
N SER A 30 -5.13 -20.96 2.36
CA SER A 30 -4.50 -19.70 1.95
C SER A 30 -3.13 -19.87 1.30
N ASP A 31 -2.42 -20.98 1.55
CA ASP A 31 -1.13 -21.27 0.90
C ASP A 31 -1.32 -21.67 -0.58
N PHE A 32 -2.55 -22.04 -0.97
CA PHE A 32 -2.94 -22.40 -2.32
C PHE A 32 -3.91 -21.41 -2.97
N THR A 33 -4.36 -20.40 -2.21
CA THR A 33 -5.14 -19.29 -2.76
C THR A 33 -4.20 -18.29 -3.39
N THR A 34 -4.43 -17.93 -4.66
CA THR A 34 -3.68 -16.86 -5.32
C THR A 34 -3.90 -15.57 -4.55
N ALA A 35 -2.95 -15.18 -3.69
CA ALA A 35 -2.98 -13.89 -3.04
C ALA A 35 -2.80 -12.83 -4.14
N PHE A 36 -3.82 -12.01 -4.31
CA PHE A 36 -3.78 -10.86 -5.19
C PHE A 36 -3.34 -9.66 -4.34
N PRO A 37 -2.05 -9.29 -4.30
CA PRO A 37 -1.63 -8.22 -3.41
C PRO A 37 -2.12 -6.87 -3.92
N VAL A 38 -2.47 -5.99 -3.00
CA VAL A 38 -2.49 -4.53 -3.22
C VAL A 38 -1.40 -3.91 -2.37
N SER A 39 -0.86 -2.77 -2.79
CA SER A 39 0.16 -2.08 -1.98
C SER A 39 -0.08 -0.59 -1.92
N ILE A 40 0.36 0.02 -0.82
CA ILE A 40 0.34 1.46 -0.62
C ILE A 40 1.69 1.98 -0.13
N SER A 41 2.10 3.12 -0.67
CA SER A 41 3.41 3.73 -0.42
C SER A 41 3.38 5.26 -0.50
N GLY A 42 4.44 5.89 -0.01
CA GLY A 42 4.61 7.35 -0.03
C GLY A 42 4.22 8.01 1.29
N GLU A 43 3.46 9.11 1.24
CA GLU A 43 3.07 9.92 2.41
C GLU A 43 1.90 9.33 3.20
N VAL A 44 2.02 8.06 3.54
CA VAL A 44 1.19 7.36 4.53
C VAL A 44 2.00 7.09 5.78
N ARG A 45 1.36 6.84 6.92
CA ARG A 45 2.10 6.57 8.15
C ARG A 45 2.99 5.34 8.00
N ASP A 46 2.38 4.22 7.61
CA ASP A 46 3.01 2.90 7.52
C ASP A 46 2.73 2.28 6.14
N PRO A 47 3.65 2.43 5.16
CA PRO A 47 3.55 1.74 3.88
C PRO A 47 3.37 0.23 4.06
N VAL A 48 2.40 -0.36 3.36
CA VAL A 48 2.03 -1.76 3.55
C VAL A 48 1.62 -2.42 2.24
N GLN A 49 1.89 -3.71 2.13
CA GLN A 49 1.32 -4.59 1.11
C GLN A 49 0.33 -5.51 1.80
N ASP A 50 -0.89 -5.56 1.28
CA ASP A 50 -2.00 -6.28 1.88
C ASP A 50 -2.64 -7.23 0.86
N THR A 51 -3.39 -8.20 1.36
CA THR A 51 -4.12 -9.16 0.52
C THR A 51 -5.44 -8.54 0.08
N PHE A 52 -5.67 -8.47 -1.23
CA PHE A 52 -6.95 -8.03 -1.78
C PHE A 52 -8.09 -8.94 -1.35
N TYR A 53 -9.25 -8.33 -1.13
CA TYR A 53 -10.53 -9.00 -0.96
C TYR A 53 -11.59 -8.27 -1.77
N GLU A 54 -12.67 -8.98 -2.13
CA GLU A 54 -13.75 -8.40 -2.92
C GLU A 54 -14.40 -7.21 -2.18
N GLY A 55 -14.60 -6.10 -2.90
CA GLY A 55 -15.11 -4.86 -2.34
C GLY A 55 -14.09 -4.01 -1.57
N MET A 56 -12.81 -4.39 -1.56
CA MET A 56 -11.76 -3.59 -0.91
C MET A 56 -11.67 -2.19 -1.52
N THR A 57 -11.70 -1.15 -0.69
CA THR A 57 -11.63 0.24 -1.13
C THR A 57 -10.26 0.87 -0.89
N LEU A 58 -9.99 1.98 -1.58
CA LEU A 58 -8.82 2.82 -1.34
C LEU A 58 -8.76 3.30 0.12
N ARG A 59 -9.93 3.57 0.71
CA ARG A 59 -10.07 3.97 2.11
C ARG A 59 -9.58 2.89 3.05
N ASP A 60 -9.99 1.65 2.85
CA ASP A 60 -9.55 0.53 3.68
C ASP A 60 -8.03 0.41 3.66
N LEU A 61 -7.42 0.49 2.48
CA LEU A 61 -5.97 0.37 2.33
C LEU A 61 -5.21 1.54 2.99
N ILE A 62 -5.71 2.78 2.85
CA ILE A 62 -5.10 3.96 3.50
C ILE A 62 -5.24 3.87 5.02
N LEU A 63 -6.39 3.44 5.55
CA LEU A 63 -6.58 3.28 6.99
C LEU A 63 -5.71 2.16 7.56
N LYS A 64 -5.52 1.06 6.84
CA LYS A 64 -4.56 0.00 7.21
C LYS A 64 -3.12 0.49 7.22
N ALA A 65 -2.78 1.44 6.37
CA ALA A 65 -1.50 2.14 6.39
C ALA A 65 -1.40 3.22 7.50
N GLY A 66 -2.36 3.28 8.42
CA GLY A 66 -2.40 4.24 9.51
C GLY A 66 -2.88 5.64 9.12
N GLY A 67 -3.39 5.82 7.90
CA GLY A 67 -3.83 7.10 7.37
C GLY A 67 -2.74 7.91 6.67
N LEU A 68 -3.14 9.08 6.16
CA LEU A 68 -2.26 10.01 5.47
C LEU A 68 -1.39 10.79 6.46
N ARG A 69 -0.18 11.15 6.02
CA ARG A 69 0.66 12.12 6.74
C ARG A 69 0.22 13.55 6.45
N PRO A 70 0.51 14.52 7.33
CA PRO A 70 0.18 15.94 7.12
C PRO A 70 0.80 16.57 5.86
N THR A 71 1.80 15.90 5.30
CA THR A 71 2.59 16.29 4.13
C THR A 71 2.11 15.66 2.82
N ALA A 72 1.03 14.87 2.87
CA ALA A 72 0.47 14.16 1.72
C ALA A 72 -0.27 15.07 0.72
N ASP A 73 -0.11 14.79 -0.56
CA ASP A 73 -1.01 15.26 -1.62
C ASP A 73 -2.33 14.49 -1.52
N LEU A 74 -3.46 15.21 -1.53
CA LEU A 74 -4.80 14.61 -1.52
C LEU A 74 -5.21 14.06 -2.89
N THR A 75 -4.35 14.15 -3.89
CA THR A 75 -4.47 13.45 -5.16
C THR A 75 -3.65 12.16 -5.10
N VAL A 76 -4.32 11.05 -4.81
CA VAL A 76 -3.71 9.72 -4.73
C VAL A 76 -3.65 9.10 -6.12
N GLU A 77 -2.53 8.47 -6.45
CA GLU A 77 -2.33 7.79 -7.72
C GLU A 77 -2.49 6.28 -7.53
N VAL A 78 -3.38 5.66 -8.29
CA VAL A 78 -3.57 4.21 -8.33
C VAL A 78 -3.06 3.70 -9.66
N ALA A 79 -1.96 2.95 -9.63
CA ALA A 79 -1.43 2.25 -10.79
C ALA A 79 -2.08 0.86 -10.89
N ARG A 80 -2.84 0.67 -11.96
CA ARG A 80 -3.58 -0.56 -12.26
C ARG A 80 -2.99 -1.26 -13.48
N LEU A 81 -2.89 -2.58 -13.43
CA LEU A 81 -2.45 -3.36 -14.60
C LEU A 81 -3.47 -3.19 -15.74
N ALA A 82 -2.98 -2.85 -16.94
CA ALA A 82 -3.83 -2.72 -18.10
C ALA A 82 -4.31 -4.11 -18.56
N ARG A 83 -5.57 -4.21 -19.00
CA ARG A 83 -6.09 -5.47 -19.52
C ARG A 83 -5.43 -5.81 -20.86
N PRO A 84 -5.00 -7.06 -21.07
CA PRO A 84 -4.39 -7.48 -22.33
C PRO A 84 -5.34 -7.50 -23.53
N ASP A 85 -6.65 -7.25 -23.34
CA ASP A 85 -7.63 -7.18 -24.43
C ASP A 85 -7.77 -5.78 -25.05
N ARG A 86 -7.20 -4.74 -24.44
CA ARG A 86 -7.17 -3.40 -25.03
C ARG A 86 -6.15 -3.39 -26.16
N SER A 87 -6.58 -2.83 -27.29
CA SER A 87 -5.90 -2.79 -28.58
C SER A 87 -4.47 -2.20 -28.55
N ASP A 88 -4.12 -1.48 -27.50
CA ASP A 88 -2.80 -0.91 -27.26
C ASP A 88 -1.88 -1.90 -26.54
N ARG A 89 -1.23 -2.76 -27.32
CA ARG A 89 -0.23 -3.75 -26.86
C ARG A 89 0.96 -3.16 -26.07
N ASP A 90 1.08 -1.84 -25.99
CA ASP A 90 2.23 -1.14 -25.41
C ASP A 90 1.94 -0.53 -24.02
N GLN A 91 0.67 -0.51 -23.57
CA GLN A 91 0.33 0.04 -22.25
C GLN A 91 0.27 -1.07 -21.20
N ILE A 92 1.32 -1.16 -20.38
CA ILE A 92 1.43 -2.16 -19.29
C ILE A 92 0.70 -1.74 -18.01
N SER A 93 0.38 -0.46 -17.85
CA SER A 93 -0.29 0.09 -16.66
C SER A 93 -1.08 1.36 -16.96
N GLU A 94 -2.23 1.52 -16.32
CA GLU A 94 -3.04 2.74 -16.29
C GLU A 94 -2.86 3.44 -14.93
N VAL A 95 -2.71 4.77 -14.92
CA VAL A 95 -2.63 5.55 -13.68
C VAL A 95 -3.92 6.33 -13.50
N ILE A 96 -4.66 5.99 -12.44
CA ILE A 96 -5.91 6.63 -12.07
C ILE A 96 -5.64 7.60 -10.93
N ARG A 97 -6.12 8.84 -11.04
CA ARG A 97 -5.98 9.85 -9.99
C ARG A 97 -7.27 9.97 -9.21
N VAL A 98 -7.20 9.74 -7.90
CA VAL A 98 -8.34 9.77 -6.99
C VAL A 98 -8.15 10.91 -6.00
N ARG A 99 -9.16 11.77 -5.86
CA ARG A 99 -9.17 12.80 -4.83
C ARG A 99 -9.69 12.24 -3.52
N VAL A 100 -8.95 12.44 -2.45
CA VAL A 100 -9.32 12.08 -1.08
C VAL A 100 -9.63 13.33 -0.25
N ASP A 101 -10.21 13.15 0.93
CA ASP A 101 -10.68 14.21 1.82
C ASP A 101 -10.10 14.09 3.23
N SER A 102 -10.59 14.93 4.15
CA SER A 102 -10.12 14.95 5.54
C SER A 102 -10.33 13.65 6.32
N SER A 103 -11.20 12.75 5.85
CA SER A 103 -11.54 11.50 6.55
C SER A 103 -10.44 10.43 6.50
N TYR A 104 -9.43 10.64 5.67
CA TYR A 104 -8.26 9.77 5.50
C TYR A 104 -7.12 10.10 6.49
N PHE A 105 -7.26 11.16 7.28
CA PHE A 105 -6.40 11.44 8.43
C PHE A 105 -6.94 10.71 9.67
N VAL A 106 -6.15 9.80 10.23
CA VAL A 106 -6.56 9.02 11.42
C VAL A 106 -6.46 9.85 12.71
N SER A 107 -5.59 10.86 12.75
CA SER A 107 -5.37 11.72 13.91
C SER A 107 -5.85 13.15 13.67
N ASP A 108 -6.56 13.71 14.64
CA ASP A 108 -6.91 15.13 14.68
C ASP A 108 -5.69 16.04 14.61
N GLN A 109 -4.57 15.60 15.19
CA GLN A 109 -3.32 16.33 15.12
C GLN A 109 -2.81 16.40 13.68
N ASP A 110 -2.87 15.30 12.93
CA ASP A 110 -2.37 15.27 11.56
C ASP A 110 -3.22 16.14 10.66
N ARG A 111 -4.55 16.07 10.83
CA ARG A 111 -5.50 16.93 10.13
C ARG A 111 -5.22 18.41 10.38
N ARG A 112 -4.91 18.79 11.63
CA ARG A 112 -4.59 20.18 11.99
C ARG A 112 -3.20 20.63 11.51
N LEU A 113 -2.25 19.71 11.39
CA LEU A 113 -0.90 19.97 10.90
C LEU A 113 -0.78 19.89 9.38
N TYR A 114 -1.89 19.63 8.67
CA TYR A 114 -1.90 19.51 7.23
C TYR A 114 -1.37 20.79 6.57
N LEU A 115 -0.42 20.63 5.64
CA LEU A 115 0.31 21.74 5.05
C LEU A 115 -0.17 22.12 3.64
N GLY A 116 -1.13 21.39 3.07
CA GLY A 116 -1.60 21.57 1.69
C GLY A 116 -2.75 22.55 1.50
N GLY A 117 -3.05 23.38 2.52
CA GLY A 117 -4.14 24.36 2.47
C GLY A 117 -5.50 23.78 2.84
N ASP A 118 -6.54 24.14 2.08
CA ASP A 118 -7.92 23.77 2.38
C ASP A 118 -8.15 22.28 2.15
N VAL A 119 -8.49 21.56 3.23
CA VAL A 119 -8.84 20.14 3.16
C VAL A 119 -10.33 20.02 2.82
N PRO A 120 -10.71 19.21 1.81
CA PRO A 120 -12.11 18.89 1.55
C PRO A 120 -12.79 18.30 2.79
N GLY A 121 -14.05 18.67 2.99
CA GLY A 121 -14.88 18.16 4.09
C GLY A 121 -15.05 16.65 4.05
N ASP A 122 -15.34 16.05 5.21
CA ASP A 122 -15.56 14.61 5.36
C ASP A 122 -16.68 14.11 4.43
N GLY A 123 -16.41 13.03 3.69
CA GLY A 123 -17.35 12.42 2.74
C GLY A 123 -17.40 13.09 1.36
N ALA A 124 -16.50 14.03 1.07
CA ALA A 124 -16.37 14.63 -0.25
C ALA A 124 -15.59 13.74 -1.24
N ALA A 125 -14.83 12.76 -0.74
CA ALA A 125 -14.09 11.82 -1.56
C ALA A 125 -15.02 10.75 -2.15
N ALA A 126 -14.78 10.42 -3.42
CA ALA A 126 -15.42 9.26 -4.03
C ALA A 126 -14.86 7.97 -3.40
N GLU A 127 -15.73 7.03 -3.07
CA GLU A 127 -15.30 5.67 -2.74
C GLU A 127 -14.72 5.03 -4.01
N PHE A 128 -13.44 4.68 -3.94
CA PHE A 128 -12.73 4.06 -5.05
C PHE A 128 -12.46 2.59 -4.72
N GLU A 129 -13.02 1.68 -5.52
CA GLU A 129 -12.79 0.25 -5.40
C GLU A 129 -11.44 -0.14 -6.00
N LEU A 130 -10.65 -0.85 -5.21
CA LEU A 130 -9.38 -1.42 -5.64
C LEU A 130 -9.62 -2.68 -6.46
N MET A 131 -8.63 -3.03 -7.26
CA MET A 131 -8.56 -4.28 -8.00
C MET A 131 -7.28 -5.05 -7.60
N PRO A 132 -7.25 -6.36 -7.87
CA PRO A 132 -6.03 -7.16 -7.78
C PRO A 132 -4.81 -6.46 -8.40
N TYR A 133 -3.69 -6.46 -7.69
CA TYR A 133 -2.40 -5.89 -8.12
C TYR A 133 -2.34 -4.35 -8.20
N ASP A 134 -3.36 -3.64 -7.73
CA ASP A 134 -3.32 -2.19 -7.66
C ASP A 134 -2.20 -1.71 -6.73
N ARG A 135 -1.45 -0.72 -7.21
CA ARG A 135 -0.41 -0.03 -6.42
C ARG A 135 -0.84 1.40 -6.18
N VAL A 136 -0.98 1.75 -4.92
CA VAL A 136 -1.37 3.08 -4.46
C VAL A 136 -0.13 3.87 -4.08
N LEU A 137 0.00 5.05 -4.65
CA LEU A 137 1.06 6.01 -4.35
C LEU A 137 0.44 7.30 -3.83
N VAL A 138 0.78 7.64 -2.60
CA VAL A 138 0.46 8.94 -2.00
C VAL A 138 1.70 9.80 -2.11
N ARG A 139 1.65 10.84 -2.93
CA ARG A 139 2.81 11.73 -3.12
C ARG A 139 2.91 12.74 -1.97
N PRO A 140 4.11 13.31 -1.74
CA PRO A 140 4.22 14.53 -0.97
C PRO A 140 3.66 15.73 -1.72
N LEU A 141 3.27 16.74 -0.94
CA LEU A 141 2.87 18.04 -1.46
C LEU A 141 3.96 18.60 -2.40
N PRO A 142 3.63 18.98 -3.65
CA PRO A 142 4.62 19.43 -4.63
C PRO A 142 5.41 20.67 -4.20
N GLU A 143 4.78 21.53 -3.40
CA GLU A 143 5.31 22.81 -2.93
C GLU A 143 6.13 22.67 -1.64
N LEU A 144 6.13 21.48 -1.04
CA LEU A 144 6.81 21.22 0.23
C LEU A 144 8.29 20.93 0.00
N GLU A 145 9.11 21.98 -0.01
CA GLU A 145 10.56 21.82 0.14
C GLU A 145 10.95 21.90 1.62
N PHE A 146 11.47 20.80 2.17
CA PHE A 146 12.09 20.86 3.50
C PHE A 146 13.32 21.77 3.46
N GLN A 147 13.53 22.54 4.53
CA GLN A 147 14.74 23.34 4.70
C GLN A 147 15.98 22.48 4.45
N ARG A 148 16.76 22.83 3.42
CA ARG A 148 18.02 22.13 3.14
C ARG A 148 19.06 22.68 4.09
N SER A 149 19.81 21.82 4.76
CA SER A 149 20.86 22.25 5.68
C SER A 149 22.23 21.81 5.17
N VAL A 150 23.24 22.66 5.33
CA VAL A 150 24.63 22.34 5.00
C VAL A 150 25.45 22.34 6.27
N LYS A 151 26.29 21.32 6.43
CA LYS A 151 27.20 21.20 7.57
C LYS A 151 28.58 21.73 7.19
N ILE A 152 28.97 22.86 7.76
CA ILE A 152 30.27 23.48 7.52
C ILE A 152 31.27 22.97 8.57
N ARG A 153 32.42 22.45 8.13
CA ARG A 153 33.55 21.99 8.98
C ARG A 153 34.87 22.57 8.44
N GLY A 154 35.85 22.80 9.31
CA GLY A 154 37.19 23.31 8.97
C GLY A 154 37.67 24.41 9.92
N GLU A 155 38.75 25.12 9.56
CA GLU A 155 39.22 26.34 10.27
C GLU A 155 38.32 27.54 9.96
N ILE A 156 37.09 27.48 10.44
CA ILE A 156 36.10 28.55 10.32
C ILE A 156 35.66 28.94 11.73
N ARG A 157 35.34 30.22 11.93
CA ARG A 157 35.02 30.78 13.25
C ARG A 157 33.76 30.16 13.88
N TYR A 158 32.77 29.79 13.06
CA TYR A 158 31.51 29.19 13.52
C TYR A 158 31.18 27.95 12.68
N PRO A 159 31.80 26.80 12.95
CA PRO A 159 31.40 25.55 12.33
C PRO A 159 30.02 25.15 12.86
N GLY A 160 29.17 24.61 12.00
CA GLY A 160 27.78 24.35 12.37
C GLY A 160 26.93 23.88 11.19
N THR A 161 25.68 23.55 11.50
CA THR A 161 24.65 23.27 10.50
C THR A 161 23.90 24.57 10.22
N TYR A 162 23.92 25.02 8.97
CA TYR A 162 23.22 26.23 8.53
C TYR A 162 22.10 25.83 7.58
N ALA A 163 20.92 26.42 7.77
CA ALA A 163 19.83 26.31 6.81
C ALA A 163 20.18 27.12 5.54
N LEU A 164 19.94 26.54 4.37
CA LEU A 164 20.03 27.21 3.09
C LEU A 164 18.75 28.01 2.87
N GLU A 165 18.92 29.32 2.71
CA GLU A 165 17.90 30.23 2.21
C GLU A 165 18.10 30.40 0.71
N ARG A 166 17.03 30.46 -0.08
CA ARG A 166 17.09 30.58 -1.55
C ARG A 166 16.91 32.02 -2.00
#